data_AF-A0A2V7BTL9-F1
#
_entry.id   AF-A0A2V7BTL9-F1
#
_cell.length_a   1.000
_cell.length_b   1.000
_cell.length_c   1.000
_cell.angle_alpha   90.00
_cell.angle_beta   90.00
_cell.angle_gamma   90.00
#
_symmetry.space_group_name_H-M   'P 1'
#
loop_
_entity.id
_entity.type
_entity.pdbx_description
1 polymer ?
#
loop_
_entity_poly.entity_id
_entity_poly.type
_entity_poly.pdbx_seq_one_letter_code
_entity_poly.pdbx_strand_id
1 'polypeptide(L)'
;MRPFEEAVASELAGLLRAGVPTRGVHITVREMVVMRIERGPLGAREVSDAVEAAVRAACRVVRELDAPDELAEIVCRSALEAVRGHGGETARWLTEATSAAYAVLDQLALERPEDPTWRWLARRVQRQ
;
A
#
# COMPACT_ATOMS: atom_id res chain seq x y z
N MET A 1 4.36 13.80 8.85
CA MET A 1 3.63 12.79 8.06
C MET A 1 3.77 13.16 6.59
N ARG A 2 3.96 12.20 5.66
CA ARG A 2 4.28 12.53 4.25
C ARG A 2 2.98 12.93 3.51
N PRO A 3 2.97 13.97 2.65
CA PRO A 3 1.74 14.44 1.98
C PRO A 3 0.99 13.38 1.15
N PHE A 4 1.72 12.42 0.57
CA PHE A 4 1.10 11.35 -0.23
C PHE A 4 0.39 10.30 0.64
N GLU A 5 0.95 9.95 1.80
CA GLU A 5 0.31 9.03 2.75
C GLU A 5 -1.03 9.60 3.24
N GLU A 6 -1.06 10.90 3.54
CA GLU A 6 -2.29 11.60 3.92
C GLU A 6 -3.35 11.57 2.81
N ALA A 7 -2.96 11.84 1.57
CA ALA A 7 -3.87 11.77 0.43
C ALA A 7 -4.45 10.36 0.25
N VAL A 8 -3.61 9.31 0.31
CA VAL A 8 -4.06 7.92 0.20
C VAL A 8 -5.01 7.57 1.35
N ALA A 9 -4.68 7.92 2.59
CA ALA A 9 -5.54 7.59 3.72
C ALA A 9 -6.88 8.34 3.68
N SER A 10 -6.88 9.61 3.26
CA SER A 10 -8.11 10.39 3.07
C SER A 10 -9.00 9.77 2.00
N GLU A 11 -8.41 9.38 0.88
CA GLU A 11 -9.13 8.72 -0.23
C GLU A 11 -9.71 7.38 0.21
N LEU A 12 -8.89 6.51 0.81
CA LEU A 12 -9.34 5.20 1.33
C LEU A 12 -10.49 5.34 2.33
N ALA A 13 -10.39 6.30 3.26
CA ALA A 13 -11.47 6.60 4.19
C ALA A 13 -12.75 7.06 3.47
N GLY A 14 -12.61 7.86 2.41
CA GLY A 14 -13.73 8.26 1.56
C GLY A 14 -14.40 7.07 0.87
N LEU A 15 -13.61 6.21 0.23
CA LEU A 15 -14.09 5.02 -0.47
C LEU A 15 -14.82 4.05 0.47
N LEU A 16 -14.29 3.82 1.67
CA LEU A 16 -14.93 2.99 2.70
C LEU A 16 -16.28 3.54 3.13
N ARG A 17 -16.35 4.84 3.44
CA ARG A 17 -17.60 5.50 3.84
C ARG A 17 -18.65 5.47 2.73
N ALA A 18 -18.21 5.53 1.48
CA ALA A 18 -19.07 5.43 0.31
C ALA A 18 -19.47 3.99 -0.03
N GLY A 19 -18.98 2.98 0.70
CA GLY A 19 -19.28 1.57 0.45
C GLY A 19 -18.73 1.07 -0.89
N VAL A 20 -17.62 1.65 -1.37
CA VAL A 20 -17.02 1.28 -2.66
C VAL A 20 -16.52 -0.17 -2.59
N PRO A 21 -16.84 -1.01 -3.60
CA PRO A 21 -16.38 -2.39 -3.62
C PRO A 21 -14.86 -2.48 -3.74
N THR A 22 -14.28 -3.58 -3.27
CA THR A 22 -12.84 -3.89 -3.34
C THR A 22 -12.20 -3.61 -4.70
N ARG A 23 -12.90 -3.91 -5.80
CA ARG A 23 -12.40 -3.64 -7.15
C ARG A 23 -12.21 -2.14 -7.42
N GLY A 24 -13.10 -1.30 -6.90
CA GLY A 24 -12.99 0.16 -7.00
C GLY A 24 -11.79 0.66 -6.20
N VAL A 25 -11.64 0.21 -4.95
CA VAL A 25 -10.47 0.52 -4.10
C VAL A 25 -9.17 0.14 -4.79
N HIS A 26 -9.13 -1.05 -5.37
CA HIS A 26 -7.98 -1.55 -6.11
C HIS A 26 -7.56 -0.63 -7.27
N ILE A 27 -8.53 -0.24 -8.12
CA ILE A 27 -8.28 0.65 -9.26
C ILE A 27 -7.77 2.02 -8.78
N THR A 28 -8.46 2.63 -7.81
CA THR A 28 -8.10 3.95 -7.30
C THR A 28 -6.70 3.98 -6.70
N VAL A 29 -6.35 3.00 -5.86
CA VAL A 29 -5.03 2.92 -5.24
C VAL A 29 -3.94 2.75 -6.31
N ARG A 30 -4.17 1.87 -7.29
CA ARG A 30 -3.23 1.64 -8.39
C ARG A 30 -2.98 2.94 -9.16
N GLU A 31 -4.03 3.69 -9.50
CA GLU A 31 -3.92 4.99 -10.18
C GLU A 31 -3.16 6.03 -9.35
N MET A 32 -3.45 6.13 -8.04
CA MET A 32 -2.75 7.06 -7.15
C MET A 32 -1.24 6.77 -7.09
N VAL A 33 -0.86 5.50 -7.03
CA VAL A 33 0.56 5.09 -6.99
C VAL A 33 1.24 5.36 -8.35
N VAL A 34 0.60 5.03 -9.47
CA VAL A 34 1.12 5.36 -10.81
C VAL A 34 1.35 6.86 -10.94
N MET A 35 0.33 7.68 -10.66
CA MET A 35 0.46 9.14 -10.71
C MET A 35 1.54 9.68 -9.78
N ARG A 36 1.77 9.04 -8.62
CA ARG A 36 2.82 9.46 -7.70
C ARG A 36 4.22 9.18 -8.26
N ILE A 37 4.40 8.05 -8.92
CA ILE A 37 5.66 7.61 -9.51
C ILE A 37 5.98 8.45 -10.76
N GLU A 38 4.98 8.79 -11.58
CA GLU A 38 5.16 9.60 -12.80
C GLU A 38 5.52 11.08 -12.53
N ARG A 39 5.24 11.59 -11.33
CA ARG A 39 5.44 13.02 -10.98
C ARG A 39 6.89 13.44 -10.70
N GLY A 40 7.85 12.52 -10.75
CA GLY A 40 9.24 12.81 -10.38
C GLY A 40 10.24 11.88 -11.07
N PRO A 41 11.54 12.06 -10.79
CA PRO A 41 12.56 11.16 -11.32
C PRO A 41 12.29 9.73 -10.85
N LEU A 42 12.33 8.79 -11.80
CA LEU A 42 12.14 7.38 -11.57
C LEU A 42 13.39 6.79 -10.90
N GLY A 43 13.25 6.39 -9.64
CA GLY A 43 14.31 5.76 -8.85
C GLY A 43 13.75 4.76 -7.83
N ALA A 44 14.61 3.84 -7.39
CA ALA A 44 14.24 2.81 -6.41
C ALA A 44 13.63 3.42 -5.14
N ARG A 45 14.22 4.53 -4.66
CA ARG A 45 13.75 5.23 -3.46
C ARG A 45 12.35 5.80 -3.66
N GLU A 46 12.11 6.47 -4.78
CA GLU A 46 10.82 7.12 -5.06
C GLU A 46 9.70 6.09 -5.20
N VAL A 47 9.99 4.95 -5.85
CA VAL A 47 9.06 3.83 -5.97
C VAL A 47 8.79 3.19 -4.60
N SER A 48 9.83 2.87 -3.84
CA SER A 48 9.70 2.31 -2.49
C SER A 48 8.93 3.26 -1.55
N ASP A 49 9.23 4.55 -1.57
CA ASP A 49 8.56 5.56 -0.75
C ASP A 49 7.07 5.69 -1.09
N ALA A 50 6.71 5.58 -2.37
CA ALA A 50 5.31 5.60 -2.80
C ALA A 50 4.55 4.36 -2.30
N VAL A 51 5.15 3.17 -2.44
CA VAL A 51 4.54 1.93 -1.96
C VAL A 51 4.45 1.91 -0.42
N GLU A 52 5.52 2.28 0.28
CA GLU A 52 5.56 2.38 1.73
C GLU A 52 4.45 3.30 2.26
N ALA A 53 4.31 4.49 1.66
CA ALA A 53 3.29 5.46 2.04
C ALA A 53 1.87 4.93 1.80
N ALA A 54 1.61 4.22 0.70
CA ALA A 54 0.30 3.64 0.42
C ALA A 54 -0.05 2.54 1.44
N VAL A 55 0.90 1.66 1.76
CA VAL A 55 0.68 0.58 2.74
C VAL A 55 0.50 1.16 4.15
N ARG A 56 1.31 2.13 4.57
CA ARG A 56 1.13 2.82 5.86
C ARG A 56 -0.23 3.49 5.97
N ALA A 57 -0.67 4.17 4.91
CA ALA A 57 -1.98 4.79 4.85
C ALA A 57 -3.10 3.77 5.04
N ALA A 58 -3.04 2.61 4.38
CA ALA A 58 -4.02 1.54 4.54
C ALA A 58 -4.05 0.98 5.95
N CYS A 59 -2.89 0.67 6.53
CA CYS A 59 -2.78 0.17 7.90
C CYS A 59 -3.32 1.19 8.91
N ARG A 60 -3.07 2.49 8.69
CA ARG A 60 -3.63 3.55 9.50
C ARG A 60 -5.15 3.59 9.42
N VAL A 61 -5.72 3.47 8.21
CA VAL A 61 -7.16 3.45 8.00
C VAL A 61 -7.82 2.24 8.65
N VAL A 62 -7.23 1.05 8.51
CA VAL A 62 -7.67 -0.17 9.22
C VAL A 62 -7.73 0.09 10.72
N ARG A 63 -6.67 0.67 11.30
CA ARG A 63 -6.60 0.98 12.74
C ARG A 63 -7.60 2.05 13.17
N GLU A 64 -7.71 3.16 12.44
CA GLU A 64 -8.46 4.34 12.87
C GLU A 64 -9.97 4.20 12.62
N LEU A 65 -10.35 3.43 11.60
CA LEU A 65 -11.75 3.25 11.20
C LEU A 65 -12.29 1.85 11.45
N ASP A 66 -11.51 0.97 12.10
CA ASP A 66 -11.85 -0.45 12.30
C ASP A 66 -12.23 -1.12 10.97
N ALA A 67 -11.50 -0.76 9.90
CA ALA A 67 -11.79 -1.26 8.56
C ALA A 67 -11.30 -2.72 8.41
N PRO A 68 -11.87 -3.51 7.50
CA PRO A 68 -11.43 -4.89 7.29
C PRO A 68 -9.94 -4.98 6.95
N ASP A 69 -9.26 -5.94 7.54
CA ASP A 69 -7.82 -6.17 7.36
C ASP A 69 -7.45 -6.46 5.90
N GLU A 70 -8.38 -7.03 5.12
CA GLU A 70 -8.23 -7.24 3.69
C GLU A 70 -7.96 -5.94 2.93
N LEU A 71 -8.34 -4.78 3.48
CA LEU A 71 -8.04 -3.47 2.90
C LEU A 71 -6.53 -3.26 2.74
N ALA A 72 -5.75 -3.60 3.76
CA ALA A 72 -4.29 -3.49 3.71
C ALA A 72 -3.71 -4.45 2.67
N GLU A 73 -4.26 -5.68 2.55
CA GLU A 73 -3.88 -6.63 1.51
C GLU A 73 -4.16 -6.08 0.11
N ILE A 74 -5.37 -5.56 -0.11
CA ILE A 74 -5.80 -4.98 -1.39
C ILE A 74 -4.89 -3.82 -1.76
N VAL A 75 -4.63 -2.90 -0.83
CA VAL A 75 -3.77 -1.73 -1.10
C VAL A 75 -2.34 -2.16 -1.41
N CYS A 76 -1.78 -3.08 -0.63
CA CYS A 76 -0.45 -3.61 -0.88
C CYS A 76 -0.34 -4.24 -2.28
N ARG A 77 -1.30 -5.09 -2.66
CA ARG A 77 -1.35 -5.71 -4.00
C ARG A 77 -1.47 -4.65 -5.10
N SER A 78 -2.38 -3.70 -4.93
CA SER A 78 -2.63 -2.63 -5.90
C SER A 78 -1.40 -1.75 -6.12
N ALA A 79 -0.66 -1.45 -5.06
CA ALA A 79 0.57 -0.68 -5.11
C ALA A 79 1.69 -1.45 -5.84
N LEU A 80 1.87 -2.74 -5.57
CA LEU A 80 2.86 -3.56 -6.28
C LEU A 80 2.47 -3.80 -7.75
N GLU A 81 1.18 -3.94 -8.05
CA GLU A 81 0.67 -4.00 -9.42
C GLU A 81 0.85 -2.69 -10.17
N ALA A 82 0.78 -1.54 -9.50
CA ALA A 82 1.15 -0.25 -10.11
C ALA A 82 2.61 -0.26 -10.55
N VAL A 83 3.53 -0.72 -9.68
CA VAL A 83 4.96 -0.81 -9.99
C VAL A 83 5.24 -1.79 -11.14
N ARG A 84 4.62 -2.99 -11.10
CA ARG A 84 4.77 -4.03 -12.12
C ARG A 84 4.13 -3.64 -13.46
N GLY A 85 2.92 -3.10 -13.42
CA GLY A 85 2.08 -2.84 -14.59
C GLY A 85 2.37 -1.52 -15.32
N HIS A 86 3.10 -0.60 -14.70
CA HIS A 86 3.53 0.63 -15.37
C HIS A 86 4.55 0.36 -16.50
N GLY A 87 5.22 -0.80 -16.49
CA GLY A 87 6.10 -1.26 -17.58
C GLY A 87 7.39 -0.41 -17.71
N GLY A 88 8.49 -1.04 -18.14
CA GLY A 88 9.77 -0.33 -18.30
C GLY A 88 10.58 -0.19 -17.00
N GLU A 89 11.07 1.02 -16.71
CA GLU A 89 12.05 1.28 -15.64
C GLU A 89 11.50 1.08 -14.21
N THR A 90 10.19 1.18 -13.97
CA THR A 90 9.60 0.94 -12.63
C THR A 90 9.64 -0.52 -12.22
N ALA A 91 9.48 -1.44 -13.17
CA ALA A 91 9.50 -2.87 -12.89
C ALA A 91 10.89 -3.33 -12.40
N ARG A 92 11.96 -2.58 -12.74
CA ARG A 92 13.31 -2.79 -12.22
C ARG A 92 13.37 -2.65 -10.69
N TRP A 93 12.49 -1.84 -10.11
CA TRP A 93 12.45 -1.53 -8.69
C TRP A 93 11.39 -2.33 -7.92
N LEU A 94 10.80 -3.36 -8.56
CA LEU A 94 9.76 -4.17 -7.93
C LEU A 94 10.26 -4.87 -6.66
N THR A 95 11.52 -5.30 -6.65
CA THR A 95 12.14 -5.94 -5.47
C THR A 95 12.19 -4.97 -4.30
N GLU A 96 12.70 -3.77 -4.51
CA GLU A 96 12.81 -2.72 -3.49
C GLU A 96 11.44 -2.24 -3.02
N ALA A 97 10.47 -2.13 -3.93
CA ALA A 97 9.08 -1.82 -3.62
C ALA A 97 8.44 -2.89 -2.72
N THR A 98 8.70 -4.15 -3.05
CA THR A 98 8.20 -5.32 -2.30
C THR A 98 8.83 -5.38 -0.91
N SER A 99 10.15 -5.16 -0.80
CA SER A 99 10.83 -5.08 0.50
C SER A 99 10.30 -3.93 1.35
N ALA A 100 10.02 -2.77 0.75
CA ALA A 100 9.44 -1.62 1.47
C ALA A 100 8.03 -1.93 2.00
N ALA A 101 7.19 -2.58 1.20
CA ALA A 101 5.87 -3.03 1.64
C ALA A 101 5.96 -3.99 2.83
N TYR A 102 6.85 -4.99 2.76
CA TYR A 102 7.06 -5.92 3.88
C TYR A 102 7.60 -5.26 5.12
N ALA A 103 8.54 -4.32 4.99
CA ALA A 103 9.09 -3.61 6.15
C ALA A 103 7.99 -2.88 6.94
N VAL A 104 7.00 -2.30 6.26
CA VAL A 104 5.84 -1.68 6.93
C VAL A 104 5.00 -2.73 7.67
N LEU A 105 4.67 -3.84 7.01
CA LEU A 105 3.86 -4.90 7.61
C LEU A 105 4.56 -5.56 8.80
N ASP A 106 5.86 -5.83 8.69
CA ASP A 106 6.69 -6.41 9.74
C ASP A 106 6.84 -5.45 10.92
N GLN A 107 7.05 -4.16 10.66
CA GLN A 107 7.11 -3.15 11.72
C GLN A 107 5.79 -3.10 12.52
N LEU A 108 4.65 -3.10 11.84
CA LEU A 108 3.34 -3.10 12.49
C LEU A 108 3.07 -4.40 13.27
N ALA A 109 3.52 -5.54 12.73
CA ALA A 109 3.43 -6.83 13.43
C ALA A 109 4.28 -6.87 14.71
N LEU A 110 5.42 -6.17 14.73
CA LEU A 110 6.27 -6.03 15.92
C LEU A 110 5.69 -5.06 16.95
N GLU A 111 5.05 -3.97 16.48
CA GLU A 111 4.41 -2.99 17.34
C GLU A 111 3.18 -3.54 18.06
N ARG A 112 2.52 -4.58 17.49
CA ARG A 112 1.31 -5.21 18.05
C ARG A 112 1.35 -6.74 17.97
N PRO A 113 2.19 -7.41 18.76
CA PRO A 113 2.30 -8.86 18.74
C PRO A 113 0.98 -9.56 19.13
N GLU A 114 0.10 -8.91 19.88
CA GLU A 114 -1.24 -9.41 20.24
C GLU A 114 -2.20 -9.52 19.06
N ASP A 115 -1.94 -8.81 17.96
CA ASP A 115 -2.79 -8.77 16.78
C ASP A 115 -2.25 -9.75 15.71
N PRO A 116 -2.90 -10.91 15.49
CA PRO A 116 -2.42 -11.91 14.54
C PRO A 116 -2.55 -11.45 13.08
N THR A 117 -3.35 -10.42 12.81
CA THR A 117 -3.65 -9.91 11.46
C THR A 117 -2.38 -9.53 10.71
N TRP A 118 -1.52 -8.72 11.32
CA TRP A 118 -0.34 -8.18 10.64
C TRP A 118 0.68 -9.29 10.32
N ARG A 119 0.83 -10.26 11.23
CA ARG A 119 1.64 -11.46 11.00
C ARG A 119 1.05 -12.40 9.94
N TRP A 120 -0.27 -12.42 9.80
CA TRP A 120 -0.94 -13.16 8.74
C TRP A 120 -0.78 -12.46 7.38
N LEU A 121 -1.00 -11.13 7.33
CA LEU A 121 -0.84 -10.30 6.13
C LEU A 121 0.59 -10.37 5.61
N ALA A 122 1.60 -10.17 6.45
CA ALA A 122 3.01 -10.27 6.07
C ALA A 122 3.32 -11.62 5.40
N ARG A 123 2.87 -12.73 6.02
CA ARG A 123 3.06 -14.09 5.48
C ARG A 123 2.31 -14.34 4.17
N ARG A 124 1.13 -13.75 3.99
CA ARG A 124 0.28 -13.95 2.82
C ARG A 124 0.79 -13.17 1.62
N VAL A 125 1.23 -11.93 1.84
CA VAL A 125 1.84 -11.10 0.79
C VAL A 125 3.19 -11.72 0.36
N GLN A 126 4.01 -12.23 1.30
CA GLN A 126 5.29 -12.93 1.01
C GLN A 126 5.21 -14.15 0.08
N ARG A 127 4.02 -14.74 -0.09
CA ARG A 127 3.80 -15.93 -0.93
C ARG A 127 3.37 -15.61 -2.35
N GLN A 128 3.29 -14.33 -2.74
CA GLN A 128 2.91 -13.86 -4.08
C GLN A 128 4.11 -13.34 -4.86
#